data_AF-A0A7L3Q8J3-F1
#
_entry.id   AF-A0A7L3Q8J3-F1
#
_cell.length_a   1.000
_cell.length_b   1.000
_cell.length_c   1.000
_cell.angle_alpha   90.00
_cell.angle_beta   90.00
_cell.angle_gamma   90.00
#
_symmetry.space_group_name_H-M   'P 1'
#
loop_
_entity.id
_entity.type
_entity.pdbx_description
1 polymer ?
#
loop_
_entity_poly.entity_id
_entity_poly.type
_entity_poly.pdbx_seq_one_letter_code
_entity_poly.pdbx_strand_id
1 'polypeptide(L)'
;PAWLRRLCGHLLSERLLRPGGVQAVVRGVLEATDGEISAAVVGGAGAEAAALDWRKCDAVGKILAACPQQCLSLEDYYRQVCPQILDLLHIQDKVAARQFQRVATTTVLTMAREQPELAERHLLQPLLAPLRRCSQA
;
A
#
# COMPACT_ATOMS: atom_id res chain seq x y z
N PRO A 1 22.34 11.87 -4.12
CA PRO A 1 23.39 11.67 -3.09
C PRO A 1 22.95 10.68 -2.00
N ALA A 2 23.85 9.88 -1.43
CA ALA A 2 23.50 8.85 -0.43
C ALA A 2 22.90 9.43 0.86
N TRP A 3 23.34 10.61 1.30
CA TRP A 3 22.78 11.29 2.47
C TRP A 3 21.32 11.68 2.28
N LEU A 4 20.94 12.18 1.09
CA LEU A 4 19.57 12.59 0.79
C LEU A 4 18.63 11.39 0.79
N ARG A 5 19.05 10.28 0.16
CA ARG A 5 18.26 9.03 0.14
C ARG A 5 17.97 8.52 1.55
N ARG A 6 18.96 8.57 2.45
CA ARG A 6 18.80 8.19 3.86
C ARG A 6 17.81 9.10 4.59
N LEU A 7 17.92 10.41 4.41
CA LEU A 7 17.00 11.38 5.01
C LEU A 7 15.56 11.18 4.51
N CYS A 8 15.36 11.07 3.19
CA CYS A 8 14.05 10.80 2.60
C CYS A 8 13.47 9.47 3.09
N GLY A 9 14.29 8.41 3.18
CA GLY A 9 13.86 7.12 3.71
C GLY A 9 13.40 7.23 5.16
N HIS A 10 14.15 7.95 6.00
CA HIS A 10 13.76 8.19 7.39
C HIS A 10 12.43 8.94 7.51
N LEU A 11 12.26 10.05 6.78
CA LEU A 11 11.02 10.83 6.79
C LEU A 11 9.82 10.01 6.27
N LEU A 12 10.03 9.19 5.24
CA LEU A 12 8.99 8.31 4.70
C LEU A 12 8.55 7.28 5.75
N SER A 13 9.51 6.63 6.42
CA SER A 13 9.22 5.65 7.47
C SER A 13 8.50 6.28 8.66
N GLU A 14 8.91 7.47 9.09
CA GLU A 14 8.19 8.22 10.13
C GLU A 14 6.73 8.52 9.74
N ARG A 15 6.48 8.86 8.47
CA ARG A 15 5.10 9.11 8.01
C ARG A 15 4.30 7.81 7.97
N LEU A 16 4.87 6.74 7.44
CA LEU A 16 4.20 5.46 7.24
C LEU A 16 3.72 4.85 8.57
N LEU A 17 4.50 5.00 9.64
CA LEU A 17 4.18 4.48 10.97
C LEU A 17 3.11 5.29 11.74
N ARG A 18 2.75 6.49 11.27
CA ARG A 18 1.68 7.28 11.91
C ARG A 18 0.29 6.73 11.51
N PRO A 19 -0.75 6.95 12.32
CA PRO A 19 -2.12 6.66 11.91
C PRO A 19 -2.48 7.37 10.59
N GLY A 20 -3.02 6.62 9.63
CA GLY A 20 -3.33 7.12 8.28
C GLY A 20 -2.09 7.37 7.39
N GLY A 21 -0.89 7.03 7.88
CA GLY A 21 0.38 7.22 7.20
C GLY A 21 0.46 6.45 5.88
N VAL A 22 -0.01 5.20 5.87
CA VAL A 22 -0.05 4.39 4.64
C VAL A 22 -0.88 5.07 3.56
N GLN A 23 -2.10 5.49 3.89
CA GLN A 23 -2.97 6.19 2.94
C GLN A 23 -2.33 7.49 2.44
N ALA A 24 -1.69 8.27 3.33
CA ALA A 24 -1.00 9.51 2.94
C ALA A 24 0.16 9.26 1.97
N VAL A 25 0.94 8.19 2.17
CA VAL A 25 2.03 7.81 1.27
C VAL A 25 1.48 7.35 -0.08
N VAL A 26 0.48 6.47 -0.07
CA VAL A 26 -0.15 5.96 -1.30
C VAL A 26 -0.73 7.12 -2.11
N ARG A 27 -1.47 8.00 -1.43
CA ARG A 27 -2.02 9.23 -2.02
C ARG A 27 -0.92 10.12 -2.60
N GLY A 28 0.12 10.41 -1.82
CA GLY A 28 1.20 11.28 -2.26
C GLY A 28 1.96 10.74 -3.47
N VAL A 29 2.10 9.43 -3.64
CA VAL A 29 2.78 8.84 -4.81
C VAL A 29 1.86 8.77 -6.03
N LEU A 30 0.57 8.50 -5.83
CA LEU A 30 -0.40 8.38 -6.93
C LEU A 30 -0.90 9.74 -7.42
N GLU A 31 -1.31 10.65 -6.53
CA GLU A 31 -1.87 11.96 -6.88
C GLU A 31 -0.79 12.97 -7.32
N ALA A 32 0.45 12.87 -6.85
CA ALA A 32 1.52 13.79 -7.26
C ALA A 32 1.87 13.69 -8.77
N THR A 33 1.40 12.65 -9.45
CA THR A 33 1.58 12.50 -10.90
C THR A 33 0.38 12.96 -11.73
N ASP A 34 -0.77 13.14 -11.10
CA ASP A 34 -2.04 13.47 -11.80
C ASP A 34 -2.24 14.99 -11.95
N GLY A 35 -1.46 15.80 -11.21
CA GLY A 35 -1.48 17.27 -11.27
C GLY A 35 -0.81 17.89 -12.50
N GLU A 36 -0.06 17.12 -13.30
CA GLU A 36 0.60 17.64 -14.51
C GLU A 36 0.23 16.91 -15.81
N ILE A 37 -0.47 15.76 -15.77
CA ILE A 37 -0.83 15.01 -16.98
C ILE A 37 -2.24 14.38 -16.87
N SER A 38 -3.25 15.18 -16.52
CA SER A 38 -4.63 14.86 -16.90
C SER A 38 -4.97 15.56 -18.23
N ALA A 39 -4.22 15.19 -19.26
CA ALA A 39 -4.54 15.50 -20.65
C ALA A 39 -4.49 14.18 -21.45
N ALA A 40 -5.37 13.24 -21.10
CA ALA A 40 -5.68 12.10 -21.94
C ALA A 40 -7.12 12.24 -22.44
N VAL A 41 -7.32 13.20 -23.34
CA VAL A 41 -8.38 13.10 -24.34
C VAL A 41 -7.68 12.63 -25.62
N VAL A 42 -8.22 11.56 -26.22
CA VAL A 42 -7.93 10.98 -27.54
C VAL A 42 -6.91 9.81 -27.59
N GLY A 43 -7.45 8.61 -27.89
CA GLY A 43 -6.83 7.57 -28.73
C GLY A 43 -5.58 6.84 -28.23
N GLY A 44 -5.72 5.56 -27.86
CA GLY A 44 -4.59 4.61 -27.70
C GLY A 44 -3.71 4.76 -26.45
N ALA A 45 -3.56 5.97 -25.91
CA ALA A 45 -2.74 6.27 -24.73
C ALA A 45 -3.28 5.67 -23.40
N GLY A 46 -4.53 5.19 -23.38
CA GLY A 46 -5.17 4.67 -22.17
C GLY A 46 -4.56 3.36 -21.66
N ALA A 47 -4.05 2.51 -22.55
CA ALA A 47 -3.39 1.26 -22.14
C ALA A 47 -2.01 1.52 -21.51
N GLU A 48 -1.26 2.48 -22.04
CA GLU A 48 0.03 2.89 -21.49
C GLU A 48 -0.11 3.65 -20.18
N ALA A 49 -1.08 4.57 -20.08
CA ALA A 49 -1.41 5.25 -18.83
C ALA A 49 -1.83 4.25 -17.73
N ALA A 50 -2.71 3.31 -18.06
CA ALA A 50 -3.11 2.25 -17.12
C ALA A 50 -1.95 1.29 -16.74
N ALA A 51 -1.01 1.05 -17.64
CA ALA A 51 0.20 0.27 -17.37
C ALA A 51 1.20 1.03 -16.49
N LEU A 52 1.30 2.36 -16.65
CA LEU A 52 2.10 3.23 -15.81
C LEU A 52 1.53 3.25 -14.37
N ASP A 53 0.22 3.37 -14.24
CA ASP A 53 -0.48 3.35 -12.94
C ASP A 53 -0.36 2.01 -12.23
N TRP A 54 -0.37 0.89 -12.97
CA TRP A 54 -0.03 -0.43 -12.43
C TRP A 54 1.35 -0.46 -11.80
N ARG A 55 2.37 -0.01 -12.53
CA ARG A 55 3.76 -0.04 -12.07
C ARG A 55 3.97 0.84 -10.85
N LYS A 56 3.29 1.98 -10.77
CA LYS A 56 3.27 2.83 -9.56
C LYS A 56 2.66 2.08 -8.37
N CYS A 57 1.48 1.48 -8.55
CA CYS A 57 0.84 0.70 -7.49
C CYS A 57 1.73 -0.45 -7.01
N ASP A 58 2.39 -1.16 -7.94
CA ASP A 58 3.31 -2.25 -7.63
C ASP A 58 4.55 -1.77 -6.86
N ALA A 59 5.13 -0.64 -7.27
CA ALA A 59 6.27 -0.03 -6.59
C ALA A 59 5.90 0.40 -5.16
N VAL A 60 4.76 1.07 -4.97
CA VAL A 60 4.27 1.43 -3.64
C VAL A 60 3.98 0.18 -2.82
N GLY A 61 3.37 -0.85 -3.44
CA GLY A 61 3.07 -2.10 -2.77
C GLY A 61 4.32 -2.76 -2.17
N LYS A 62 5.42 -2.78 -2.93
CA LYS A 62 6.74 -3.26 -2.50
C LYS A 62 7.38 -2.39 -1.42
N ILE A 63 7.24 -1.07 -1.52
CA ILE A 63 7.72 -0.15 -0.47
C ILE A 63 7.01 -0.44 0.86
N LEU A 64 5.69 -0.64 0.84
CA LEU A 64 4.92 -0.95 2.05
C LEU A 64 5.24 -2.34 2.62
N ALA A 65 5.58 -3.32 1.78
CA ALA A 65 5.98 -4.64 2.26
C ALA A 65 7.38 -4.65 2.90
N ALA A 66 8.27 -3.74 2.47
CA ALA A 66 9.62 -3.63 2.99
C ALA A 66 9.65 -2.97 4.38
N CYS A 67 9.99 -3.75 5.41
CA CYS A 67 10.19 -3.21 6.75
C CYS A 67 11.37 -2.21 6.77
N PRO A 68 11.16 -0.95 7.22
CA PRO A 68 12.24 0.01 7.37
C PRO A 68 13.31 -0.46 8.36
N GLN A 69 14.56 -0.12 8.07
CA GLN A 69 15.68 -0.43 8.99
C GLN A 69 15.59 0.26 10.34
N GLN A 70 14.77 1.33 10.47
CA GLN A 70 14.61 2.05 11.73
C GLN A 70 13.53 1.44 12.63
N CYS A 71 12.78 0.44 12.17
CA CYS A 71 11.81 -0.27 13.00
C CYS A 71 12.53 -1.14 14.04
N LEU A 72 12.00 -1.16 15.26
CA LEU A 72 12.56 -1.94 16.37
C LEU A 72 12.44 -3.45 16.13
N SER A 73 11.36 -3.86 15.48
CA SER A 73 11.15 -5.25 15.06
C SER A 73 10.21 -5.31 13.85
N LEU A 74 10.29 -6.43 13.13
CA LEU A 74 9.38 -6.75 12.04
C LEU A 74 7.93 -6.92 12.53
N GLU A 75 7.75 -7.53 13.70
CA GLU A 75 6.44 -7.71 14.33
C GLU A 75 5.78 -6.35 14.67
N ASP A 76 6.52 -5.39 15.21
CA ASP A 76 5.99 -4.06 15.51
C ASP A 76 5.63 -3.28 14.25
N TYR A 77 6.35 -3.50 13.15
CA TYR A 77 6.00 -2.95 11.84
C TYR A 77 4.66 -3.51 11.35
N TYR A 78 4.51 -4.84 11.35
CA TYR A 78 3.27 -5.50 10.91
C TYR A 78 2.07 -5.03 11.76
N ARG A 79 2.23 -4.97 13.08
CA ARG A 79 1.17 -4.51 13.99
C ARG A 79 0.67 -3.09 13.67
N GLN A 80 1.56 -2.19 13.25
CA GLN A 80 1.22 -0.79 12.95
C GLN A 80 0.69 -0.59 11.53
N VAL A 81 1.19 -1.36 10.57
CA VAL A 81 0.99 -1.09 9.14
C VAL A 81 -0.11 -1.98 8.54
N CYS A 82 -0.22 -3.23 8.97
CA CYS A 82 -1.20 -4.17 8.43
C CYS A 82 -2.66 -3.69 8.57
N PRO A 83 -3.11 -3.12 9.71
CA PRO A 83 -4.46 -2.57 9.80
C PRO A 83 -4.72 -1.48 8.76
N GLN A 84 -3.76 -0.56 8.58
CA GLN A 84 -3.88 0.53 7.60
C GLN A 84 -3.90 0.02 6.15
N ILE A 85 -3.18 -1.07 5.85
CA ILE A 85 -3.25 -1.74 4.54
C ILE A 85 -4.66 -2.30 4.30
N LEU A 86 -5.27 -2.93 5.30
CA LEU A 86 -6.63 -3.44 5.19
C LEU A 86 -7.65 -2.31 5.02
N ASP A 87 -7.43 -1.16 5.65
CA ASP A 87 -8.30 0.02 5.48
C ASP A 87 -8.32 0.52 4.04
N LEU A 88 -7.22 0.36 3.27
CA LEU A 88 -7.19 0.72 1.85
C LEU A 88 -8.21 -0.07 1.01
N LEU A 89 -8.55 -1.30 1.41
CA LEU A 89 -9.55 -2.12 0.72
C LEU A 89 -10.98 -1.56 0.89
N HIS A 90 -11.20 -0.73 1.91
CA HIS A 90 -12.50 -0.16 2.25
C HIS A 90 -12.74 1.22 1.64
N ILE A 91 -11.77 1.81 0.94
CA ILE A 91 -11.92 3.11 0.29
C ILE A 91 -12.95 3.02 -0.85
N GLN A 92 -14.01 3.83 -0.76
CA GLN A 92 -15.15 3.81 -1.70
C GLN A 92 -15.09 4.88 -2.79
N ASP A 93 -14.09 5.76 -2.76
CA ASP A 93 -13.92 6.80 -3.78
C ASP A 93 -13.72 6.16 -5.16
N LYS A 94 -14.70 6.32 -6.06
CA LYS A 94 -14.74 5.61 -7.35
C LYS A 94 -13.51 5.85 -8.22
N VAL A 95 -12.85 7.01 -8.09
CA VAL A 95 -11.68 7.35 -8.92
C VAL A 95 -10.42 6.68 -8.39
N ALA A 96 -10.18 6.76 -7.08
CA ALA A 96 -8.95 6.29 -6.48
C ALA A 96 -9.03 4.84 -5.93
N ALA A 97 -10.23 4.32 -5.65
CA ALA A 97 -10.45 3.03 -5.00
C ALA A 97 -9.72 1.89 -5.70
N ARG A 98 -9.72 1.87 -7.04
CA ARG A 98 -9.03 0.83 -7.81
C ARG A 98 -7.52 0.82 -7.57
N GLN A 99 -6.90 2.00 -7.49
CA GLN A 99 -5.46 2.11 -7.25
C GLN A 99 -5.13 1.73 -5.79
N PHE A 100 -5.91 2.21 -4.82
CA PHE A 100 -5.76 1.84 -3.41
C PHE A 100 -5.91 0.34 -3.17
N GLN A 101 -6.95 -0.29 -3.73
CA GLN A 101 -7.17 -1.74 -3.65
C GLN A 101 -6.02 -2.52 -4.27
N ARG A 102 -5.45 -2.02 -5.38
CA ARG A 102 -4.33 -2.66 -6.06
C ARG A 102 -3.05 -2.61 -5.24
N VAL A 103 -2.74 -1.44 -4.67
CA VAL A 103 -1.63 -1.31 -3.71
C VAL A 103 -1.82 -2.28 -2.56
N ALA A 104 -2.99 -2.27 -1.92
CA ALA A 104 -3.29 -3.14 -0.79
C ALA A 104 -3.09 -4.62 -1.13
N THR A 105 -3.65 -5.06 -2.27
CA THR A 105 -3.56 -6.45 -2.74
C THR A 105 -2.11 -6.85 -3.01
N THR A 106 -1.34 -6.00 -3.70
CA THR A 106 0.08 -6.28 -3.98
C THR A 106 0.90 -6.32 -2.69
N THR A 107 0.66 -5.40 -1.74
CA THR A 107 1.33 -5.41 -0.43
C THR A 107 1.01 -6.67 0.35
N VAL A 108 -0.27 -7.05 0.47
CA VAL A 108 -0.70 -8.28 1.15
C VAL A 108 -0.05 -9.50 0.52
N LEU A 109 -0.06 -9.61 -0.81
CA LEU A 109 0.57 -10.71 -1.53
C LEU A 109 2.08 -10.78 -1.27
N THR A 110 2.76 -9.63 -1.25
CA THR A 110 4.20 -9.56 -1.03
C THR A 110 4.54 -9.96 0.41
N MET A 111 3.87 -9.36 1.40
CA MET A 111 4.06 -9.70 2.82
C MET A 111 3.75 -11.17 3.10
N ALA A 112 2.70 -11.74 2.48
CA ALA A 112 2.37 -13.16 2.64
C ALA A 112 3.41 -14.10 2.04
N ARG A 113 4.10 -13.70 0.97
CA ARG A 113 5.19 -14.47 0.36
C ARG A 113 6.47 -14.39 1.18
N GLU A 114 6.78 -13.21 1.72
CA GLU A 114 8.02 -12.96 2.45
C GLU A 114 7.96 -13.44 3.90
N GLN A 115 6.82 -13.26 4.58
CA GLN A 115 6.63 -13.56 6.00
C GLN A 115 5.26 -14.21 6.24
N PRO A 116 5.08 -15.49 5.87
CA PRO A 116 3.78 -16.15 5.88
C PRO A 116 3.09 -16.14 7.25
N GLU A 117 3.83 -16.43 8.33
CA GLU A 117 3.28 -16.50 9.68
C GLU A 117 2.78 -15.14 10.20
N LEU A 118 3.54 -14.07 9.91
CA LEU A 118 3.16 -12.71 10.31
C LEU A 118 1.98 -12.21 9.47
N ALA A 119 2.00 -12.45 8.16
CA ALA A 119 0.91 -12.08 7.28
C ALA A 119 -0.38 -12.85 7.60
N GLU A 120 -0.29 -14.11 8.00
CA GLU A 120 -1.46 -14.87 8.45
C GLU A 120 -2.12 -14.17 9.64
N ARG A 121 -1.34 -13.87 10.69
CA ARG A 121 -1.85 -13.26 11.94
C ARG A 121 -2.37 -11.83 11.75
N HIS A 122 -1.63 -11.00 11.02
CA HIS A 122 -1.89 -9.56 10.95
C HIS A 122 -2.70 -9.12 9.72
N LEU A 123 -2.79 -9.95 8.66
CA LEU A 123 -3.55 -9.62 7.44
C LEU A 123 -4.68 -10.62 7.19
N LEU A 124 -4.36 -11.90 7.03
CA LEU A 124 -5.33 -12.89 6.55
C LEU A 124 -6.40 -13.22 7.60
N GLN A 125 -6.02 -13.46 8.85
CA GLN A 125 -6.97 -13.74 9.93
C GLN A 125 -7.96 -12.58 10.14
N PRO A 126 -7.53 -11.31 10.25
CA PRO A 126 -8.46 -10.17 10.29
C PRO A 126 -9.36 -10.07 9.06
N LEU A 127 -8.81 -10.21 7.86
CA LEU A 127 -9.56 -10.12 6.60
C LEU A 127 -10.63 -11.21 6.45
N LEU A 128 -10.33 -12.43 6.92
CA LEU A 128 -11.25 -13.57 6.84
C LEU A 128 -12.16 -13.70 8.06
N ALA A 129 -11.91 -12.98 9.15
CA ALA A 129 -12.72 -13.06 10.37
C ALA A 129 -14.23 -12.86 10.13
N PRO A 130 -14.69 -11.92 9.28
CA PRO A 130 -16.11 -11.78 8.96
C PRO A 130 -16.68 -13.05 8.30
N LEU A 131 -15.97 -13.63 7.33
CA LEU A 131 -16.42 -14.84 6.63
C LEU A 131 -16.48 -16.05 7.57
N ARG A 132 -15.50 -16.18 8.47
CA ARG A 132 -15.49 -17.24 9.49
C ARG A 132 -16.71 -17.17 10.41
N ARG A 133 -17.11 -15.96 10.83
CA ARG A 133 -18.34 -15.77 11.63
C ARG A 133 -19.59 -16.19 10.87
N CYS A 134 -19.67 -15.88 9.58
CA CYS A 134 -20.79 -16.31 8.75
C CYS A 134 -20.84 -17.83 8.54
N SER A 135 -19.70 -18.53 8.54
CA SER A 135 -19.65 -19.99 8.38
C SER A 135 -19.98 -20.79 9.65
N GLN A 136 -20.05 -20.13 10.80
CA GLN A 136 -20.37 -20.73 12.09
C GLN A 136 -21.82 -20.46 12.54
N ALA A 137 -22.56 -19.67 11.76
CA ALA A 137 -23.98 -19.39 11.93
C ALA A 137 -24.83 -20.36 11.09
#